data_AF-A0A7C2E8D5-F1
#
_entry.id   AF-A0A7C2E8D5-F1
#
_cell.length_a   1.000
_cell.length_b   1.000
_cell.length_c   1.000
_cell.angle_alpha   90.00
_cell.angle_beta   90.00
_cell.angle_gamma   90.00
#
_symmetry.space_group_name_H-M   'P 1'
#
loop_
_entity.id
_entity.type
_entity.pdbx_description
1 polymer ?
#
loop_
_entity_poly.entity_id
_entity_poly.type
_entity_poly.pdbx_seq_one_letter_code
_entity_poly.pdbx_strand_id
1 'polypeptide(L)' 'MKLGLINSAWLGSAVGTAEGILKAKEIGFDTLDIFADPLDLDVRERRLIRDTARRAELPIVSVCCVALGLI' A
#
# COMPACT_ATOMS: atom_id res chain seq x y z
N MET A 1 15.15 5.17 13.29
CA MET A 1 15.07 4.75 11.87
C MET A 1 13.70 4.10 11.70
N LYS A 2 12.98 4.34 10.58
CA LYS A 2 11.66 3.72 10.32
C LYS A 2 11.77 2.77 9.12
N LEU A 3 11.16 1.59 9.23
CA LEU A 3 11.15 0.60 8.16
C LEU A 3 9.82 0.65 7.40
N GLY A 4 9.89 0.78 6.07
CA GLY A 4 8.73 0.82 5.17
C GLY A 4 8.53 -0.49 4.42
N LEU A 5 7.27 -0.77 4.08
CA LEU A 5 6.91 -1.85 3.16
C LEU A 5 6.15 -1.27 1.96
N ILE A 6 6.57 -1.65 0.76
CA ILE A 6 5.81 -1.37 -0.45
C ILE A 6 4.66 -2.38 -0.60
N ASN A 7 3.44 -1.91 -0.86
CA ASN A 7 2.27 -2.78 -1.00
C ASN A 7 2.42 -3.82 -2.13
N SER A 8 3.25 -3.55 -3.15
CA SER A 8 3.52 -4.48 -4.25
C SER A 8 4.26 -5.75 -3.81
N ALA A 9 4.82 -5.79 -2.59
CA ALA A 9 5.39 -7.01 -2.00
C ALA A 9 4.36 -8.16 -1.89
N TRP A 10 3.06 -7.86 -1.95
CA TRP A 10 1.98 -8.85 -1.93
C TRP A 10 1.53 -9.30 -3.33
N LEU A 11 2.01 -8.69 -4.42
CA LEU A 11 1.60 -9.05 -5.78
C LEU A 11 1.95 -10.51 -6.09
N GLY A 12 1.01 -11.22 -6.73
CA GLY A 12 1.13 -12.65 -7.01
C GLY A 12 0.81 -13.57 -5.83
N SER A 13 0.50 -13.01 -4.64
CA SER A 13 -0.02 -13.77 -3.50
C SER A 13 -1.55 -13.72 -3.41
N ALA A 14 -2.12 -14.46 -2.46
CA ALA A 14 -3.55 -14.38 -2.15
C ALA A 14 -3.92 -13.18 -1.24
N VAL A 15 -2.94 -12.40 -0.79
CA VAL A 15 -3.14 -11.28 0.15
C VAL A 15 -3.72 -10.08 -0.58
N GLY A 16 -4.93 -9.67 -0.22
CA GLY A 16 -5.57 -8.47 -0.75
C GLY A 16 -5.07 -7.18 -0.11
N THR A 17 -5.43 -6.02 -0.66
CA THR A 17 -4.93 -4.70 -0.22
C THR A 17 -5.12 -4.42 1.27
N ALA A 18 -6.34 -4.56 1.79
CA ALA A 18 -6.62 -4.25 3.19
C ALA A 18 -5.92 -5.22 4.14
N GLU A 19 -5.90 -6.51 3.78
CA GLU A 19 -5.19 -7.55 4.52
C GLU A 19 -3.68 -7.28 4.54
N GLY A 20 -3.09 -6.93 3.40
CA GLY A 20 -1.67 -6.60 3.28
C GLY A 20 -1.26 -5.42 4.15
N ILE A 21 -2.11 -4.39 4.25
CA ILE A 21 -1.88 -3.24 5.15
C ILE A 21 -1.89 -3.69 6.62
N LEU A 22 -2.86 -4.50 7.02
CA LEU A 22 -2.95 -4.99 8.40
C LEU A 22 -1.78 -5.93 8.75
N LYS A 23 -1.41 -6.82 7.83
CA LYS A 23 -0.25 -7.70 7.98
C LYS A 23 1.06 -6.92 8.06
N ALA A 24 1.23 -5.86 7.28
CA ALA A 24 2.43 -5.01 7.37
C ALA A 24 2.61 -4.45 8.78
N LYS A 25 1.51 -4.00 9.41
CA LYS A 25 1.52 -3.56 10.81
C LYS A 25 1.82 -4.70 11.78
N GLU A 26 1.18 -5.86 11.58
CA GLU A 26 1.39 -7.07 12.40
C GLU A 26 2.85 -7.55 12.38
N ILE A 27 3.50 -7.50 11.21
CA ILE A 27 4.91 -7.87 11.03
C ILE A 27 5.86 -6.87 11.71
N GLY A 28 5.42 -5.62 11.90
CA GLY A 28 6.20 -4.58 12.60
C GLY A 28 6.80 -3.51 11.70
N PHE A 29 6.28 -3.31 10.49
CA PHE A 29 6.66 -2.15 9.67
C PHE A 29 6.09 -0.85 10.25
N ASP A 30 6.82 0.25 10.03
CA ASP A 30 6.49 1.58 10.55
C ASP A 30 5.72 2.45 9.56
N THR A 31 5.85 2.15 8.26
CA THR A 31 5.33 2.97 7.16
C THR A 31 4.95 2.13 5.95
N LEU A 32 4.13 2.69 5.06
CA LEU A 32 3.78 2.10 3.77
C LEU A 32 4.22 2.98 2.59
N ASP A 33 4.62 2.31 1.52
CA ASP A 33 4.81 2.88 0.20
C ASP A 33 3.76 2.29 -0.76
N ILE A 34 3.06 3.16 -1.51
CA ILE A 34 1.99 2.72 -2.41
C ILE A 34 2.49 2.65 -3.84
N PHE A 35 2.55 1.43 -4.37
CA PHE A 35 2.59 1.14 -5.79
C PHE A 35 1.16 1.10 -6.34
N ALA A 36 0.81 2.10 -7.14
CA ALA A 36 -0.47 2.18 -7.82
C ALA A 36 -0.31 2.99 -9.12
N ASP A 37 -0.87 2.48 -10.22
CA ASP A 37 -1.03 3.26 -11.44
C ASP A 37 -2.25 4.20 -11.29
N PRO A 38 -2.12 5.52 -11.46
CA PRO A 38 -3.24 6.46 -11.41
C PRO A 38 -4.37 6.17 -12.41
N LEU A 39 -4.09 5.47 -13.51
CA LEU A 39 -5.07 5.09 -14.53
C LEU A 39 -5.89 3.85 -14.12
N ASP A 40 -5.31 2.95 -13.33
CA ASP A 40 -5.96 1.72 -12.88
C ASP A 40 -6.61 1.86 -11.49
N LEU A 41 -6.10 2.78 -10.66
CA LEU A 41 -6.57 2.95 -9.29
C LEU A 41 -7.94 3.64 -9.23
N ASP A 42 -8.98 2.84 -8.99
CA ASP A 42 -10.34 3.38 -8.81
C ASP A 42 -10.51 4.14 -7.47
N VAL A 43 -11.58 4.93 -7.37
CA VAL A 43 -11.86 5.75 -6.18
C VAL A 43 -12.13 4.89 -4.94
N ARG A 44 -12.66 3.67 -5.11
CA ARG A 44 -12.97 2.76 -4.00
C ARG A 44 -11.69 2.19 -3.42
N GLU A 45 -10.78 1.73 -4.27
CA GLU A 45 -9.48 1.21 -3.90
C GLU A 45 -8.63 2.29 -3.21
N ARG A 46 -8.63 3.52 -3.76
CA ARG A 46 -7.96 4.65 -3.11
C ARG A 46 -8.49 4.93 -1.70
N ARG A 47 -9.81 4.84 -1.50
CA ARG A 47 -10.44 4.99 -0.17
C ARG A 47 -10.08 3.83 0.74
N LEU A 48 -10.13 2.59 0.24
CA LEU A 48 -9.77 1.39 0.98
C LEU A 48 -8.35 1.49 1.53
N ILE A 49 -7.38 1.85 0.69
CA ILE A 49 -5.97 2.04 1.09
C ILE A 49 -5.87 3.06 2.22
N ARG A 50 -6.40 4.27 2.00
CA ARG A 50 -6.29 5.37 2.96
C ARG A 50 -6.97 5.06 4.29
N ASP A 51 -8.19 4.53 4.24
CA ASP A 51 -9.00 4.31 5.44
C ASP A 51 -8.46 3.12 6.25
N THR A 52 -7.94 2.07 5.59
CA THR A 52 -7.28 0.94 6.24
C THR A 52 -5.95 1.35 6.87
N ALA A 53 -5.10 2.07 6.12
CA ALA A 53 -3.81 2.56 6.63
C ALA A 53 -3.99 3.48 7.84
N ARG A 54 -5.01 4.36 7.82
CA ARG A 54 -5.37 5.21 8.96
C ARG A 54 -5.79 4.37 10.18
N ARG A 55 -6.65 3.36 9.98
CA ARG A 55 -7.12 2.47 11.05
C ARG A 55 -5.99 1.63 11.65
N ALA A 56 -5.01 1.24 10.84
CA ALA A 56 -3.86 0.46 11.26
C ALA A 56 -2.74 1.30 11.91
N GLU A 57 -2.91 2.64 11.96
CA GLU A 57 -1.88 3.58 12.38
C GLU A 57 -0.56 3.37 11.61
N LEU A 58 -0.68 3.12 10.31
CA LEU A 58 0.43 2.84 9.42
C LEU A 58 0.53 3.95 8.36
N PRO A 59 1.34 4.99 8.59
CA PRO A 59 1.40 6.15 7.70
C PRO A 59 1.92 5.76 6.32
N ILE A 60 1.22 6.24 5.28
CA ILE A 60 1.69 6.21 3.90
C ILE A 60 2.65 7.38 3.72
N VAL A 61 3.91 7.10 3.38
CA VAL A 61 4.96 8.12 3.27
C VAL A 61 5.41 8.39 1.83
N SER A 62 5.14 7.45 0.91
CA SER A 62 5.42 7.65 -0.50
C SER A 62 4.39 6.95 -1.40
N VAL A 63 4.35 7.40 -2.66
CA VAL A 63 3.61 6.77 -3.75
C VAL A 63 4.61 6.59 -4.89
N CYS A 64 4.82 5.34 -5.32
CA CYS A 64 5.69 5.03 -6.44
C CYS A 64 5.00 5.43 -7.75
N CYS A 65 5.57 6.41 -8.45
CA CYS A 65 5.06 6.88 -9.73
C CYS A 65 5.70 6.08 -10.88
N VAL A 66 4.88 5.39 -11.66
CA VAL A 66 5.26 4.78 -12.95
C VAL A 66 4.88 5.74 -14.07
N ALA A 67 5.76 6.71 -14.34
CA ALA A 67 5.50 7.83 -15.26
C ALA A 67 5.40 7.44 -16.76
N LEU A 68 5.60 6.17 -17.12
CA LEU A 68 5.68 5.70 -18.52
C LEU A 68 4.83 4.46 -18.82
N GLY A 69 3.93 4.04 -17.94
CA GLY A 69 3.12 2.82 -18.14
C GLY A 69 3.93 1.52 -18.17
N LEU A 70 5.14 1.55 -17.59
CA LEU A 70 5.98 0.36 -17.39
C LEU A 70 5.66 -0.21 -16.01
N ILE A 71 4.78 -1.20 -15.96
CA ILE A 71 4.37 -1.93 -14.74
C ILE A 71 5.14 -3.24 -14.65
#